data_AF-M1K3D9-F1
#
_entry.id   AF-M1K3D9-F1
#
_cell.length_a   1.000
_cell.length_b   1.000
_cell.length_c   1.000
_cell.angle_alpha   90.00
_cell.angle_beta   90.00
_cell.angle_gamma   90.00
#
_symmetry.space_group_name_H-M   'P 1'
#
loop_
_entity.id
_entity.type
_entity.pdbx_description
1 polymer ?
#
loop_
_entity_poly.entity_id
_entity_poly.type
_entity_poly.pdbx_seq_one_letter_code
_entity_poly.pdbx_strand_id
1 'polypeptide(L)'
;MKKDSENKDIITSNTEINTDNKGNVTNNQKIVTEKKEKFTNNQGDVTNNQKIVTENKEKFTKAIKNRKHKYDNITDLKYYIAGLFEGDGCVIMPNRTIKPKSGKIYPEFKITGNSKDIPLFDFLQVKFGHGNVVKRQGENTVDWTINNIEGLKKIIRWLNGKLYTPKLHVWNLFIDLINKQEKTKFKKKSLCTMSLKKNAWFCGFVDADGALQIRRDKGTYNGCMYLTQRRVDQYNNSYKPVMELIKNTFGFSLREITSKKLIPIDENHNETTIMNNTTNLSANHTETIYIEDDTNIDNTTNLNATANNELNINSTGIAILKIYKGYLVASENRIANAQLIEYLDVYPFLSYRYLDYLLWKEAIYIKEPGTKWTKEMQDKAAKLKSQMNSQRKVFTWDHLPKLSKEEMAALEVLHIKRAKLEVNRNIRAELKAQKLENQIKLDNITLHGETEEDPVSGINTHKVNPVGDFKNTGDKVNPEGELRNTGDKVNSEGELRNTGEGELRNTGDGENPGQTK
;
A
#
# COMPACT_ATOMS: atom_id res chain seq x y z
N MET A 1 -98.45 5.77 2.02
CA MET A 1 -97.89 6.95 1.32
C MET A 1 -96.53 7.42 1.87
N LYS A 2 -96.16 7.27 3.15
CA LYS A 2 -94.80 7.67 3.64
C LYS A 2 -93.65 6.66 3.39
N LYS A 3 -93.94 5.36 3.21
CA LYS A 3 -92.90 4.33 2.96
C LYS A 3 -92.39 4.30 1.51
N ASP A 4 -93.19 4.77 0.54
CA ASP A 4 -92.80 4.76 -0.89
C ASP A 4 -91.96 5.98 -1.29
N SER A 5 -92.02 7.09 -0.54
CA SER A 5 -91.16 8.26 -0.77
C SER A 5 -89.74 8.03 -0.23
N GLU A 6 -89.60 7.48 0.98
CA GLU A 6 -88.27 7.16 1.56
C GLU A 6 -87.50 6.14 0.71
N ASN A 7 -88.18 5.15 0.12
CA ASN A 7 -87.53 4.14 -0.72
C ASN A 7 -87.11 4.70 -2.09
N LYS A 8 -87.84 5.68 -2.64
CA LYS A 8 -87.42 6.41 -3.86
C LYS A 8 -86.23 7.33 -3.61
N ASP A 9 -86.19 8.01 -2.48
CA ASP A 9 -85.08 8.90 -2.12
C ASP A 9 -83.78 8.10 -1.89
N ILE A 10 -83.86 6.94 -1.22
CA ILE A 10 -82.71 6.03 -1.04
C ILE A 10 -82.20 5.47 -2.37
N ILE A 11 -83.10 5.09 -3.28
CA ILE A 11 -82.71 4.60 -4.62
C ILE A 11 -82.03 5.72 -5.41
N THR A 12 -82.54 6.95 -5.33
CA THR A 12 -82.00 8.11 -6.06
C THR A 12 -80.61 8.49 -5.55
N SER A 13 -80.41 8.54 -4.23
CA SER A 13 -79.09 8.79 -3.62
C SER A 13 -78.09 7.67 -3.93
N ASN A 14 -78.52 6.40 -3.96
CA ASN A 14 -77.64 5.29 -4.32
C ASN A 14 -77.28 5.29 -5.82
N THR A 15 -78.16 5.76 -6.71
CA THR A 15 -77.81 5.98 -8.11
C THR A 15 -76.81 7.12 -8.29
N GLU A 16 -76.97 8.23 -7.57
CA GLU A 16 -76.04 9.37 -7.62
C GLU A 16 -74.63 8.98 -7.15
N ILE A 17 -74.53 8.25 -6.02
CA ILE A 17 -73.26 7.72 -5.50
C ILE A 17 -72.60 6.76 -6.50
N ASN A 18 -73.38 5.95 -7.22
CA ASN A 18 -72.84 5.05 -8.25
C ASN A 18 -72.34 5.79 -9.51
N THR A 19 -73.00 6.88 -9.91
CA THR A 19 -72.50 7.75 -10.98
C THR A 19 -71.21 8.48 -10.59
N ASP A 20 -71.11 8.99 -9.37
CA ASP A 20 -69.89 9.65 -8.87
C ASP A 20 -68.71 8.66 -8.75
N ASN A 21 -68.98 7.44 -8.29
CA ASN A 21 -67.96 6.39 -8.25
C ASN A 21 -67.50 5.97 -9.65
N LYS A 22 -68.40 5.89 -10.64
CA LYS A 22 -68.01 5.67 -12.05
C LYS A 22 -67.17 6.81 -12.61
N GLY A 23 -67.51 8.07 -12.28
CA GLY A 23 -66.72 9.24 -12.66
C GLY A 23 -65.30 9.19 -12.12
N ASN A 24 -65.14 8.85 -10.83
CA ASN A 24 -63.84 8.72 -10.17
C ASN A 24 -62.99 7.56 -10.73
N VAL A 25 -63.60 6.42 -11.04
CA VAL A 25 -62.89 5.30 -11.67
C VAL A 25 -62.38 5.68 -13.06
N THR A 26 -63.18 6.40 -13.84
CA THR A 26 -62.81 6.85 -15.20
C THR A 26 -61.64 7.85 -15.14
N ASN A 27 -61.68 8.78 -14.17
CA ASN A 27 -60.62 9.78 -14.01
C ASN A 27 -59.29 9.12 -13.54
N ASN A 28 -59.36 8.16 -12.63
CA ASN A 28 -58.19 7.39 -12.19
C ASN A 28 -57.59 6.54 -13.32
N GLN A 29 -58.40 5.95 -14.19
CA GLN A 29 -57.90 5.24 -15.38
C GLN A 29 -57.16 6.17 -16.34
N LYS A 30 -57.65 7.40 -16.52
CA LYS A 30 -56.98 8.41 -17.36
C LYS A 30 -55.62 8.81 -16.79
N ILE A 31 -55.53 9.07 -15.48
CA ILE A 31 -54.27 9.38 -14.77
C ILE A 31 -53.26 8.22 -14.87
N VAL A 32 -53.72 6.97 -14.75
CA VAL A 32 -52.86 5.78 -14.89
C VAL A 32 -52.32 5.67 -16.32
N THR A 33 -53.12 6.01 -17.32
CA THR A 33 -52.71 5.96 -18.73
C THR A 33 -51.67 7.04 -19.04
N GLU A 34 -51.87 8.28 -18.58
CA GLU A 34 -50.90 9.37 -18.72
C GLU A 34 -49.58 9.09 -17.98
N LYS A 35 -49.64 8.46 -16.80
CA LYS A 35 -48.43 8.04 -16.06
C LYS A 35 -47.70 6.90 -16.77
N LYS A 36 -48.40 5.97 -17.41
CA LYS A 36 -47.79 4.89 -18.22
C LYS A 36 -47.05 5.45 -19.43
N GLU A 37 -47.64 6.40 -20.15
CA GLU A 37 -47.00 7.06 -21.30
C GLU A 37 -45.74 7.85 -20.89
N LYS A 38 -45.80 8.61 -19.78
CA LYS A 38 -44.60 9.26 -19.23
C LYS A 38 -43.51 8.27 -18.83
N PHE A 39 -43.88 7.12 -18.27
CA PHE A 39 -42.93 6.06 -17.91
C PHE A 39 -42.28 5.42 -19.14
N THR A 40 -43.03 5.23 -20.23
CA THR A 40 -42.51 4.67 -21.49
C THR A 40 -41.57 5.64 -22.20
N ASN A 41 -41.89 6.94 -22.22
CA ASN A 41 -41.01 7.97 -22.78
C ASN A 41 -39.68 8.06 -22.02
N ASN A 42 -39.73 8.05 -20.68
CA ASN A 42 -38.52 8.04 -19.85
C ASN A 42 -37.68 6.77 -20.05
N GLN A 43 -38.29 5.60 -20.30
CA GLN A 43 -37.55 4.39 -20.67
C GLN A 43 -36.87 4.53 -22.03
N GLY A 44 -37.52 5.13 -23.03
CA GLY A 44 -36.93 5.43 -24.33
C GLY A 44 -35.67 6.31 -24.22
N ASP A 45 -35.75 7.38 -23.44
CA ASP A 45 -34.63 8.29 -23.19
C ASP A 45 -33.48 7.64 -22.42
N VAL A 46 -33.78 6.79 -21.43
CA VAL A 46 -32.77 6.00 -20.71
C VAL A 46 -32.06 5.02 -21.66
N THR A 47 -32.80 4.37 -22.55
CA THR A 47 -32.24 3.41 -23.51
C THR A 47 -31.35 4.10 -24.55
N ASN A 48 -31.77 5.28 -25.03
CA ASN A 48 -30.99 6.07 -25.97
C ASN A 48 -29.71 6.64 -25.33
N ASN A 49 -29.79 7.13 -24.09
CA ASN A 49 -28.63 7.57 -23.32
C ASN A 49 -27.65 6.42 -23.03
N GLN A 50 -28.14 5.21 -22.71
CA GLN A 50 -27.29 4.03 -22.54
C GLN A 50 -26.54 3.65 -23.83
N LYS A 51 -27.21 3.77 -24.98
CA LYS A 51 -26.60 3.51 -26.30
C LYS A 51 -25.52 4.54 -26.63
N ILE A 52 -25.79 5.83 -26.41
CA ILE A 52 -24.82 6.93 -26.58
C ILE A 52 -23.60 6.74 -25.65
N VAL A 53 -23.82 6.37 -24.38
CA VAL A 53 -22.73 6.08 -23.44
C VAL A 53 -21.89 4.90 -23.91
N THR A 54 -22.51 3.85 -24.44
CA THR A 54 -21.81 2.67 -24.96
C THR A 54 -20.98 3.00 -26.19
N GLU A 55 -21.55 3.72 -27.17
CA GLU A 55 -20.84 4.15 -28.38
C GLU A 55 -19.70 5.14 -28.07
N ASN A 56 -19.91 6.06 -27.12
CA ASN A 56 -18.86 6.98 -26.67
C ASN A 56 -17.76 6.23 -25.91
N LYS A 57 -18.10 5.24 -25.10
CA LYS A 57 -17.13 4.35 -24.43
C LYS A 57 -16.32 3.56 -25.44
N GLU A 58 -16.93 3.03 -26.50
CA GLU A 58 -16.23 2.34 -27.58
C GLU A 58 -15.30 3.27 -28.39
N LYS A 59 -15.79 4.47 -28.79
CA LYS A 59 -14.97 5.47 -29.47
C LYS A 59 -13.78 5.93 -28.62
N PHE A 60 -14.01 6.17 -27.33
CA PHE A 60 -12.97 6.54 -26.38
C PHE A 60 -11.96 5.40 -26.17
N THR A 61 -12.44 4.16 -26.04
CA THR A 61 -11.60 2.96 -25.92
C THR A 61 -10.74 2.77 -27.17
N LYS A 62 -11.29 3.02 -28.37
CA LYS A 62 -10.56 2.96 -29.64
C LYS A 62 -9.52 4.08 -29.76
N ALA A 63 -9.83 5.29 -29.26
CA ALA A 63 -8.89 6.40 -29.23
C ALA A 63 -7.72 6.17 -28.24
N ILE A 64 -7.99 5.56 -27.07
CA ILE A 64 -6.95 5.14 -26.12
C ILE A 64 -6.09 4.02 -26.71
N LYS A 65 -6.71 3.03 -27.38
CA LYS A 65 -6.00 1.90 -27.99
C LYS A 65 -4.93 2.30 -29.01
N ASN A 66 -5.04 3.49 -29.61
CA ASN A 66 -4.15 4.01 -30.65
C ASN A 66 -3.10 5.03 -30.15
N ARG A 67 -3.13 5.44 -28.86
CA ARG A 67 -2.09 6.30 -28.30
C ARG A 67 -0.88 5.46 -27.89
N LYS A 68 0.32 5.84 -28.31
CA LYS A 68 1.57 5.30 -27.76
C LYS A 68 1.61 5.63 -26.28
N HIS A 69 1.85 4.62 -25.45
CA HIS A 69 2.00 4.82 -24.02
C HIS A 69 3.34 5.52 -23.76
N LYS A 70 3.42 6.44 -22.78
CA LYS A 70 4.68 7.15 -22.47
C LYS A 70 5.85 6.19 -22.24
N TYR A 71 5.63 5.13 -21.47
CA TYR A 71 6.61 4.06 -21.22
C TYR A 71 6.92 3.12 -22.38
N ASP A 72 6.30 3.27 -23.56
CA ASP A 72 6.85 2.69 -24.79
C ASP A 72 8.23 3.30 -25.08
N ASN A 73 8.48 4.54 -24.60
CA ASN A 73 9.82 5.08 -24.47
C ASN A 73 10.56 4.41 -23.29
N ILE A 74 11.53 3.56 -23.64
CA ILE A 74 12.37 2.85 -22.66
C ILE A 74 13.13 3.80 -21.71
N THR A 75 13.40 5.04 -22.11
CA THR A 75 14.06 6.03 -21.24
C THR A 75 13.15 6.44 -20.09
N ASP A 76 11.87 6.68 -20.36
CA ASP A 76 10.89 7.01 -19.34
C ASP A 76 10.69 5.83 -18.39
N LEU A 77 10.65 4.59 -18.91
CA LEU A 77 10.56 3.38 -18.07
C LEU A 77 11.78 3.23 -17.14
N LYS A 78 13.00 3.54 -17.63
CA LYS A 78 14.21 3.53 -16.78
C LYS A 78 14.13 4.54 -15.64
N TYR A 79 13.58 5.74 -15.87
CA TYR A 79 13.37 6.73 -14.82
C TYR A 79 12.29 6.29 -13.84
N TYR A 80 11.19 5.71 -14.32
CA TYR A 80 10.15 5.16 -13.44
C TYR A 80 10.71 4.06 -12.52
N ILE A 81 11.48 3.10 -13.06
CA ILE A 81 12.13 2.05 -12.25
C ILE A 81 13.12 2.66 -11.24
N ALA A 82 13.84 3.72 -11.61
CA ALA A 82 14.72 4.43 -10.69
C ALA A 82 13.94 5.04 -9.51
N GLY A 83 12.79 5.68 -9.79
CA GLY A 83 11.90 6.21 -8.74
C GLY A 83 11.35 5.12 -7.83
N LEU A 84 10.85 4.03 -8.42
CA LEU A 84 10.33 2.88 -7.69
C LEU A 84 11.41 2.23 -6.81
N PHE A 85 12.64 2.12 -7.32
CA PHE A 85 13.79 1.65 -6.56
C PHE A 85 14.16 2.60 -5.42
N GLU A 86 14.12 3.91 -5.62
CA GLU A 86 14.46 4.86 -4.57
C GLU A 86 13.42 4.94 -3.45
N GLY A 87 12.15 4.60 -3.73
CA GLY A 87 11.14 4.37 -2.69
C GLY A 87 11.27 3.00 -2.04
N ASP A 88 10.83 1.95 -2.73
CA ASP A 88 10.66 0.59 -2.16
C ASP A 88 11.77 -0.41 -2.52
N GLY A 89 12.83 0.05 -3.19
CA GLY A 89 13.96 -0.78 -3.55
C GLY A 89 15.02 -0.93 -2.47
N CYS A 90 15.74 -2.05 -2.51
CA CYS A 90 16.95 -2.30 -1.73
C CYS A 90 18.01 -3.06 -2.55
N VAL A 91 19.25 -3.00 -2.08
CA VAL A 91 20.34 -3.85 -2.57
C VAL A 91 20.85 -4.68 -1.41
N ILE A 92 20.77 -6.00 -1.55
CA ILE A 92 21.24 -6.95 -0.55
C ILE A 92 22.65 -7.37 -0.95
N MET A 93 23.62 -7.06 -0.09
CA MET A 93 25.02 -7.41 -0.31
C MET A 93 25.29 -8.84 0.21
N PRO A 94 26.14 -9.63 -0.47
CA PRO A 94 26.47 -10.96 -0.01
C PRO A 94 27.28 -10.90 1.29
N ASN A 95 26.90 -11.72 2.28
CA ASN A 95 27.61 -11.81 3.55
C ASN A 95 29.02 -12.39 3.34
N ARG A 96 30.05 -11.62 3.74
CA ARG A 96 31.46 -11.97 3.53
C ARG A 96 31.95 -13.10 4.44
N THR A 97 31.23 -13.43 5.51
CA THR A 97 31.60 -14.53 6.42
C THR A 97 31.17 -15.91 5.90
N ILE A 98 30.20 -15.95 4.98
CA ILE A 98 29.70 -17.19 4.40
C ILE A 98 30.54 -17.54 3.19
N LYS A 99 31.35 -18.60 3.31
CA LYS A 99 32.02 -19.19 2.14
C LYS A 99 30.95 -19.79 1.21
N PRO A 100 30.91 -19.44 -0.08
CA PRO A 100 29.97 -20.06 -1.00
C PRO A 100 30.18 -21.57 -1.04
N LYS A 101 29.10 -22.33 -0.92
CA LYS A 101 29.13 -23.80 -1.11
C LYS A 101 29.58 -24.18 -2.53
N SER A 102 29.30 -23.32 -3.51
CA SER A 102 29.90 -23.31 -4.86
C SER A 102 29.63 -21.97 -5.56
N GLY A 103 30.50 -21.55 -6.47
CA GLY A 103 30.31 -20.35 -7.31
C GLY A 103 30.53 -19.00 -6.62
N LYS A 104 30.30 -17.90 -7.36
CA LYS A 104 30.32 -16.53 -6.83
C LYS A 104 28.96 -16.17 -6.24
N ILE A 105 28.93 -15.53 -5.08
CA ILE A 105 27.72 -14.91 -4.54
C ILE A 105 27.66 -13.47 -5.04
N TYR A 106 26.67 -13.18 -5.87
CA TYR A 106 26.38 -11.84 -6.33
C TYR A 106 25.43 -11.11 -5.38
N PRO A 107 25.49 -9.76 -5.34
CA PRO A 107 24.45 -8.97 -4.69
C PRO A 107 23.07 -9.17 -5.36
N GLU A 108 22.02 -8.91 -4.61
CA GLU A 108 20.64 -8.93 -5.10
C GLU A 108 20.09 -7.50 -5.14
N PHE A 109 19.62 -7.09 -6.32
CA PHE A 109 18.75 -5.93 -6.45
C PHE A 109 17.30 -6.38 -6.23
N LYS A 110 16.55 -5.67 -5.39
CA LYS A 110 15.17 -6.02 -5.07
C LYS A 110 14.30 -4.78 -5.04
N ILE A 111 13.08 -4.91 -5.56
CA ILE A 111 11.96 -3.99 -5.28
C ILE A 111 10.85 -4.82 -4.66
N THR A 112 10.33 -4.37 -3.52
CA THR A 112 9.20 -5.01 -2.83
C THR A 112 7.95 -4.16 -3.04
N GLY A 113 6.81 -4.76 -3.34
CA GLY A 113 5.54 -4.06 -3.43
C GLY A 113 4.37 -4.88 -2.90
N ASN A 114 3.16 -4.39 -3.08
CA ASN A 114 1.95 -5.12 -2.68
C ASN A 114 1.70 -6.30 -3.63
N SER A 115 1.24 -7.43 -3.10
CA SER A 115 0.90 -8.62 -3.90
C SER A 115 -0.18 -8.37 -4.96
N LYS A 116 -1.03 -7.35 -4.79
CA LYS A 116 -1.96 -6.89 -5.83
C LYS A 116 -1.20 -6.47 -7.09
N ASP A 117 -0.01 -5.88 -6.97
CA ASP A 117 0.80 -5.39 -8.08
C ASP A 117 1.65 -6.48 -8.78
N ILE A 118 1.37 -7.77 -8.59
CA ILE A 118 1.99 -8.83 -9.41
C ILE A 118 1.94 -8.49 -10.92
N PRO A 119 0.84 -7.98 -11.50
CA PRO A 119 0.80 -7.60 -12.92
C PRO A 119 1.82 -6.50 -13.28
N LEU A 120 2.04 -5.51 -12.41
CA LEU A 120 3.09 -4.51 -12.59
C LEU A 120 4.47 -5.16 -12.59
N PHE A 121 4.77 -5.98 -11.59
CA PHE A 121 6.09 -6.61 -11.50
C PHE A 121 6.36 -7.59 -12.63
N ASP A 122 5.33 -8.27 -13.13
CA ASP A 122 5.39 -9.12 -14.33
C ASP A 122 5.73 -8.30 -15.57
N PHE A 123 5.04 -7.18 -15.77
CA PHE A 123 5.34 -6.23 -16.82
C PHE A 123 6.81 -5.76 -16.74
N LEU A 124 7.29 -5.39 -15.55
CA LEU A 124 8.68 -4.96 -15.34
C LEU A 124 9.67 -6.09 -15.61
N GLN A 125 9.42 -7.31 -15.13
CA GLN A 125 10.26 -8.47 -15.36
C GLN A 125 10.42 -8.76 -16.86
N VAL A 126 9.32 -8.72 -17.60
CA VAL A 126 9.32 -8.97 -19.05
C VAL A 126 10.00 -7.85 -19.82
N LYS A 127 9.64 -6.57 -19.56
CA LYS A 127 10.29 -5.41 -20.21
C LYS A 127 11.79 -5.35 -19.92
N PHE A 128 12.19 -5.69 -18.70
CA PHE A 128 13.59 -5.74 -18.31
C PHE A 128 14.30 -6.99 -18.86
N GLY A 129 13.58 -8.09 -19.06
CA GLY A 129 14.10 -9.37 -19.57
C GLY A 129 14.93 -10.16 -18.54
N HIS A 130 14.94 -9.75 -17.28
CA HIS A 130 15.63 -10.46 -16.20
C HIS A 130 14.89 -10.33 -14.86
N GLY A 131 15.33 -11.15 -13.91
CA GLY A 131 14.83 -11.15 -12.55
C GLY A 131 13.67 -12.13 -12.35
N ASN A 132 13.19 -12.23 -11.13
CA ASN A 132 12.10 -13.11 -10.73
C ASN A 132 11.11 -12.33 -9.89
N VAL A 133 9.82 -12.50 -10.16
CA VAL A 133 8.75 -11.99 -9.30
C VAL A 133 8.25 -13.12 -8.41
N VAL A 134 8.27 -12.90 -7.10
CA VAL A 134 7.95 -13.90 -6.09
C VAL A 134 7.00 -13.29 -5.07
N LYS A 135 5.78 -13.84 -5.00
CA LYS A 135 4.85 -13.54 -3.90
C LYS A 135 5.37 -14.20 -2.62
N ARG A 136 5.42 -13.47 -1.52
CA ARG A 136 5.81 -14.02 -0.22
C ARG A 136 4.64 -14.79 0.40
N GLN A 137 4.93 -15.94 0.98
CA GLN A 137 3.90 -16.79 1.57
C GLN A 137 3.43 -16.20 2.89
N GLY A 138 2.12 -16.09 3.09
CA GLY A 138 1.53 -15.51 4.30
C GLY A 138 1.61 -13.99 4.41
N GLU A 139 2.15 -13.31 3.39
CA GLU A 139 2.26 -11.85 3.35
C GLU A 139 1.53 -11.28 2.12
N ASN A 140 1.03 -10.05 2.23
CA ASN A 140 0.47 -9.30 1.10
C ASN A 140 1.54 -8.61 0.25
N THR A 141 2.72 -9.22 0.13
CA THR A 141 3.90 -8.63 -0.51
C THR A 141 4.40 -9.45 -1.69
N VAL A 142 5.04 -8.78 -2.63
CA VAL A 142 5.69 -9.38 -3.79
C VAL A 142 7.06 -8.73 -4.01
N ASP A 143 8.06 -9.56 -4.29
CA ASP A 143 9.42 -9.11 -4.58
C ASP A 143 9.70 -9.28 -6.07
N TRP A 144 10.26 -8.26 -6.73
CA TRP A 144 11.00 -8.42 -7.98
C TRP A 144 12.50 -8.38 -7.70
N THR A 145 13.16 -9.52 -7.89
CA THR A 145 14.57 -9.71 -7.54
C THR A 145 15.44 -9.96 -8.77
N ILE A 146 16.61 -9.34 -8.81
CA ILE A 146 17.63 -9.55 -9.83
C ILE A 146 18.93 -9.89 -9.11
N ASN A 147 19.43 -11.11 -9.33
CA ASN A 147 20.70 -11.60 -8.76
C ASN A 147 21.58 -12.31 -9.80
N ASN A 148 21.11 -12.44 -11.05
CA ASN A 148 21.92 -12.95 -12.15
C ASN A 148 22.80 -11.83 -12.74
N ILE A 149 24.02 -12.17 -13.13
CA ILE A 149 25.02 -11.14 -13.42
C ILE A 149 24.67 -10.24 -14.62
N GLU A 150 24.07 -10.79 -15.67
CA GLU A 150 23.67 -9.98 -16.83
C GLU A 150 22.56 -8.99 -16.48
N GLY A 151 21.59 -9.41 -15.66
CA GLY A 151 20.59 -8.55 -15.07
C GLY A 151 21.21 -7.45 -14.19
N LEU A 152 22.18 -7.78 -13.35
CA LEU A 152 22.87 -6.80 -12.49
C LEU A 152 23.65 -5.76 -13.31
N LYS A 153 24.41 -6.20 -14.34
CA LYS A 153 25.08 -5.29 -15.27
C LYS A 153 24.08 -4.43 -16.04
N LYS A 154 22.93 -4.98 -16.43
CA LYS A 154 21.87 -4.24 -17.15
C LYS A 154 21.18 -3.20 -16.24
N ILE A 155 20.86 -3.54 -14.99
CA ILE A 155 20.21 -2.58 -14.08
C ILE A 155 21.15 -1.43 -13.73
N ILE A 156 22.47 -1.70 -13.60
CA ILE A 156 23.49 -0.65 -13.49
C ILE A 156 23.40 0.32 -14.68
N ARG A 157 23.40 -0.20 -15.91
CA ARG A 157 23.29 0.65 -17.11
C ARG A 157 21.98 1.43 -17.18
N TRP A 158 20.88 0.87 -16.66
CA TRP A 158 19.57 1.49 -16.70
C TRP A 158 19.45 2.65 -15.71
N LEU A 159 19.84 2.44 -14.44
CA LEU A 159 19.57 3.40 -13.36
C LEU A 159 20.72 4.38 -13.09
N ASN A 160 21.95 4.07 -13.50
CA ASN A 160 23.10 4.92 -13.22
C ASN A 160 22.95 6.32 -13.88
N GLY A 161 22.97 7.36 -13.05
CA GLY A 161 22.69 8.75 -13.43
C GLY A 161 21.20 9.14 -13.44
N LYS A 162 20.31 8.31 -12.89
CA LYS A 162 18.86 8.58 -12.77
C LYS A 162 18.35 8.63 -11.33
N LEU A 163 19.25 8.55 -10.35
CA LEU A 163 18.92 8.57 -8.93
C LEU A 163 18.92 10.01 -8.40
N TYR A 164 17.92 10.38 -7.61
CA TYR A 164 17.75 11.72 -7.01
C TYR A 164 17.91 11.72 -5.49
N THR A 165 17.90 10.56 -4.84
CA THR A 165 17.96 10.44 -3.38
C THR A 165 19.35 10.03 -2.90
N PRO A 166 19.62 10.17 -1.59
CA PRO A 166 20.81 9.61 -0.96
C PRO A 166 21.06 8.12 -1.16
N LYS A 167 20.07 7.34 -1.60
CA LYS A 167 20.24 5.92 -1.97
C LYS A 167 21.34 5.71 -3.03
N LEU A 168 21.76 6.78 -3.72
CA LEU A 168 22.98 6.82 -4.53
C LEU A 168 24.22 6.26 -3.81
N HIS A 169 24.36 6.48 -2.50
CA HIS A 169 25.50 5.96 -1.74
C HIS A 169 25.56 4.43 -1.80
N VAL A 170 24.46 3.75 -1.44
CA VAL A 170 24.35 2.28 -1.51
C VAL A 170 24.49 1.78 -2.95
N TRP A 171 23.92 2.50 -3.91
CA TRP A 171 24.07 2.20 -5.33
C TRP A 171 25.52 2.25 -5.81
N ASN A 172 26.31 3.19 -5.31
CA ASN A 172 27.74 3.28 -5.61
C ASN A 172 28.53 2.11 -5.03
N LEU A 173 28.21 1.67 -3.80
CA LEU A 173 28.79 0.45 -3.22
C LEU A 173 28.46 -0.79 -4.06
N PHE A 174 27.23 -0.86 -4.57
CA PHE A 174 26.79 -1.92 -5.47
C PHE A 174 27.58 -1.94 -6.79
N ILE A 175 27.79 -0.78 -7.40
CA ILE A 175 28.63 -0.64 -8.60
C ILE A 175 30.08 -1.09 -8.31
N ASP A 176 30.65 -0.66 -7.19
CA ASP A 176 32.02 -1.00 -6.82
C ASP A 176 32.19 -2.51 -6.61
N LEU A 177 31.19 -3.17 -5.99
CA LEU A 177 31.17 -4.62 -5.82
C LEU A 177 31.14 -5.35 -7.16
N ILE A 178 30.25 -4.95 -8.08
CA ILE A 178 30.15 -5.56 -9.41
C ILE A 178 31.43 -5.33 -10.22
N ASN A 179 31.99 -4.12 -10.21
CA ASN A 179 33.27 -3.83 -10.84
C ASN A 179 34.39 -4.73 -10.33
N LYS A 180 34.47 -4.93 -9.02
CA LYS A 180 35.47 -5.82 -8.40
C LYS A 180 35.25 -7.28 -8.80
N GLN A 181 34.02 -7.79 -8.70
CA GLN A 181 33.71 -9.21 -8.94
C GLN A 181 33.84 -9.60 -10.41
N GLU A 182 33.50 -8.70 -11.33
CA GLU A 182 33.39 -8.96 -12.76
C GLU A 182 34.46 -8.28 -13.60
N LYS A 183 35.40 -7.58 -12.96
CA LYS A 183 36.45 -6.80 -13.63
C LYS A 183 35.87 -5.79 -14.63
N THR A 184 34.67 -5.25 -14.34
CA THR A 184 34.04 -4.20 -15.16
C THR A 184 34.55 -2.81 -14.76
N LYS A 185 34.24 -1.80 -15.59
CA LYS A 185 34.68 -0.40 -15.39
C LYS A 185 33.50 0.58 -15.40
N PHE A 186 32.40 0.24 -14.74
CA PHE A 186 31.25 1.15 -14.62
C PHE A 186 31.67 2.39 -13.82
N LYS A 187 31.47 3.58 -14.40
CA LYS A 187 31.69 4.86 -13.72
C LYS A 187 30.52 5.18 -12.80
N LYS A 188 30.80 5.55 -11.55
CA LYS A 188 29.80 6.12 -10.64
C LYS A 188 29.37 7.49 -11.15
N LYS A 189 28.06 7.78 -11.15
CA LYS A 189 27.51 9.09 -11.51
C LYS A 189 26.97 9.79 -10.27
N SER A 190 26.95 11.11 -10.29
CA SER A 190 26.31 11.92 -9.26
C SER A 190 24.77 11.78 -9.32
N LEU A 191 24.11 12.44 -8.37
CA LEU A 191 22.66 12.61 -8.40
C LEU A 191 22.20 13.23 -9.72
N CYS A 192 21.02 12.85 -10.16
CA CYS A 192 20.41 13.35 -11.37
C CYS A 192 20.02 14.82 -11.21
N THR A 193 20.37 15.65 -12.19
CA THR A 193 20.07 17.09 -12.21
C THR A 193 18.94 17.45 -13.17
N MET A 194 18.38 16.46 -13.87
CA MET A 194 17.31 16.70 -14.83
C MET A 194 16.02 17.11 -14.11
N SER A 195 15.24 18.02 -14.69
CA SER A 195 13.96 18.43 -14.12
C SER A 195 13.01 17.24 -13.91
N LEU A 196 12.35 17.17 -12.75
CA LEU A 196 11.39 16.11 -12.42
C LEU A 196 10.22 16.06 -13.42
N LYS A 197 9.82 17.19 -14.01
CA LYS A 197 8.74 17.23 -15.03
C LYS A 197 9.15 16.65 -16.38
N LYS A 198 10.45 16.42 -16.62
CA LYS A 198 10.98 15.92 -17.89
C LYS A 198 11.26 14.42 -17.88
N ASN A 199 10.87 13.70 -16.82
CA ASN A 199 10.99 12.25 -16.77
C ASN A 199 10.02 11.61 -15.76
N ALA A 200 9.96 10.28 -15.77
CA ALA A 200 9.03 9.51 -14.95
C ALA A 200 9.52 9.16 -13.53
N TRP A 201 10.67 9.68 -13.09
CA TRP A 201 11.23 9.32 -11.78
C TRP A 201 10.27 9.65 -10.65
N PHE A 202 9.69 10.85 -10.67
CA PHE A 202 8.81 11.28 -9.60
C PHE A 202 7.54 10.44 -9.53
N CYS A 203 7.00 10.02 -10.69
CA CYS A 203 5.90 9.06 -10.75
C CYS A 203 6.27 7.75 -10.05
N GLY A 204 7.40 7.11 -10.40
CA GLY A 204 7.83 5.86 -9.75
C GLY A 204 8.08 6.01 -8.25
N PHE A 205 8.60 7.17 -7.81
CA PHE A 205 8.83 7.46 -6.40
C PHE A 205 7.53 7.63 -5.61
N VAL A 206 6.53 8.31 -6.19
CA VAL A 206 5.19 8.45 -5.60
C VAL A 206 4.41 7.12 -5.67
N ASP A 207 4.63 6.30 -6.69
CA ASP A 207 4.00 4.97 -6.80
C ASP A 207 4.44 4.04 -5.66
N ALA A 208 5.70 4.19 -5.22
CA ALA A 208 6.25 3.54 -4.03
C ALA A 208 5.72 4.16 -2.72
N ASP A 209 6.11 5.42 -2.46
CA ASP A 209 6.03 6.06 -1.14
C ASP A 209 4.93 7.11 -1.00
N GLY A 210 4.27 7.46 -2.10
CA GLY A 210 3.21 8.46 -2.11
C GLY A 210 1.88 7.92 -1.55
N ALA A 211 1.01 8.85 -1.17
CA ALA A 211 -0.37 8.56 -0.79
C ALA A 211 -1.31 9.61 -1.38
N LEU A 212 -2.25 9.17 -2.21
CA LEU A 212 -3.35 10.01 -2.71
C LEU A 212 -4.55 9.86 -1.78
N GLN A 213 -5.06 10.97 -1.29
CA GLN A 213 -6.16 11.00 -0.34
C GLN A 213 -7.21 12.03 -0.76
N ILE A 214 -8.47 11.69 -0.53
CA ILE A 214 -9.56 12.66 -0.47
C ILE A 214 -9.83 12.90 1.02
N ARG A 215 -9.57 14.11 1.50
CA ARG A 215 -9.82 14.52 2.88
C ARG A 215 -11.15 15.25 2.98
N ARG A 216 -11.90 14.96 4.05
CA ARG A 216 -13.13 15.67 4.41
C ARG A 216 -12.79 16.64 5.55
N ASP A 217 -13.16 17.90 5.40
CA ASP A 217 -13.03 18.92 6.44
C ASP A 217 -14.29 19.79 6.50
N LYS A 218 -15.01 19.75 7.62
CA LYS A 218 -16.27 20.51 7.85
C LYS A 218 -17.26 20.44 6.66
N GLY A 219 -17.40 19.26 6.06
CA GLY A 219 -18.29 19.04 4.91
C GLY A 219 -17.72 19.45 3.54
N THR A 220 -16.47 19.93 3.48
CA THR A 220 -15.73 20.15 2.23
C THR A 220 -14.83 18.95 1.94
N TYR A 221 -14.53 18.70 0.66
CA TYR A 221 -13.61 17.65 0.26
C TYR A 221 -12.42 18.23 -0.49
N ASN A 222 -11.21 17.79 -0.15
CA ASN A 222 -9.98 18.22 -0.81
C ASN A 222 -9.14 17.01 -1.19
N GLY A 223 -8.64 17.00 -2.42
CA GLY A 223 -7.62 16.05 -2.85
C GLY A 223 -6.26 16.46 -2.30
N CYS A 224 -5.54 15.54 -1.68
CA CYS A 224 -4.16 15.72 -1.27
C CYS A 224 -3.27 14.55 -1.73
N MET A 225 -2.05 14.85 -2.16
CA MET A 225 -0.97 13.87 -2.26
C MET A 225 0.01 14.13 -1.12
N TYR A 226 0.35 13.09 -0.38
CA TYR A 226 1.37 13.11 0.67
C TYR A 226 2.53 12.20 0.27
N LEU A 227 3.75 12.67 0.52
CA LEU A 227 4.97 11.87 0.34
C LEU A 227 5.90 12.17 1.52
N THR A 228 6.20 11.14 2.30
CA THR A 228 7.07 11.23 3.46
C THR A 228 8.41 10.55 3.21
N GLN A 229 9.48 11.12 3.74
CA GLN A 229 10.81 10.52 3.77
C GLN A 229 11.50 10.81 5.09
N ARG A 230 12.39 9.91 5.50
CA ARG A 230 13.26 10.14 6.66
C ARG A 230 14.19 11.33 6.43
N ARG A 231 14.63 11.98 7.51
CA ARG A 231 15.51 13.16 7.41
C ARG A 231 16.87 12.83 6.78
N VAL A 232 17.46 11.72 7.21
CA VAL A 232 18.75 11.20 6.76
C VAL A 232 18.67 9.69 6.59
N ASP A 233 19.50 9.12 5.73
CA ASP A 233 19.70 7.67 5.67
C ASP A 233 20.62 7.16 6.80
N GLN A 234 20.89 5.85 6.82
CA GLN A 234 21.80 5.21 7.78
C GLN A 234 23.29 5.60 7.62
N TYR A 235 23.62 6.41 6.60
CA TYR A 235 24.95 6.95 6.35
C TYR A 235 24.97 8.48 6.56
N ASN A 236 23.97 9.02 7.27
CA ASN A 236 23.81 10.44 7.56
C ASN A 236 23.67 11.35 6.32
N ASN A 237 23.27 10.79 5.17
CA ASN A 237 22.99 11.58 3.98
C ASN A 237 21.55 12.10 4.00
N SER A 238 21.35 13.39 3.78
CA SER A 238 20.02 14.02 3.92
C SER A 238 19.10 13.85 2.71
N TYR A 239 17.82 13.57 2.97
CA TYR A 239 16.75 13.63 1.96
C TYR A 239 16.23 15.06 1.73
N LYS A 240 16.64 16.05 2.55
CA LYS A 240 16.17 17.44 2.40
C LYS A 240 16.31 17.99 0.98
N PRO A 241 17.45 17.80 0.26
CA PRO A 241 17.60 18.35 -1.09
C PRO A 241 16.57 17.82 -2.10
N VAL A 242 16.26 16.52 -2.05
CA VAL A 242 15.26 15.93 -2.97
C VAL A 242 13.83 16.37 -2.60
N MET A 243 13.55 16.53 -1.30
CA MET A 243 12.25 17.02 -0.82
C MET A 243 12.04 18.50 -1.19
N GLU A 244 13.07 19.32 -1.09
CA GLU A 244 13.06 20.71 -1.58
C GLU A 244 12.93 20.81 -3.10
N LEU A 245 13.60 19.92 -3.84
CA LEU A 245 13.45 19.83 -5.30
C LEU A 245 12.00 19.53 -5.69
N ILE A 246 11.34 18.58 -5.02
CA ILE A 246 9.93 18.24 -5.26
C ILE A 246 9.04 19.43 -4.91
N LYS A 247 9.23 20.03 -3.73
CA LYS A 247 8.52 21.24 -3.29
C LYS A 247 8.57 22.34 -4.34
N ASN A 248 9.78 22.71 -4.78
CA ASN A 248 10.00 23.81 -5.70
C ASN A 248 9.49 23.49 -7.12
N THR A 249 9.56 22.22 -7.55
CA THR A 249 9.13 21.84 -8.91
C THR A 249 7.61 21.89 -9.09
N PHE A 250 6.85 21.48 -8.07
CA PHE A 250 5.39 21.33 -8.17
C PHE A 250 4.60 22.34 -7.33
N GLY A 251 5.28 23.23 -6.60
CA GLY A 251 4.62 24.20 -5.72
C GLY A 251 3.96 23.55 -4.50
N PHE A 252 4.54 22.45 -4.00
CA PHE A 252 4.04 21.75 -2.83
C PHE A 252 4.45 22.44 -1.53
N SER A 253 3.76 22.14 -0.43
CA SER A 253 4.26 22.47 0.90
C SER A 253 5.34 21.47 1.31
N LEU A 254 6.32 21.91 2.09
CA LEU A 254 7.32 21.07 2.75
C LEU A 254 7.26 21.33 4.25
N ARG A 255 7.15 20.26 5.05
CA ARG A 255 7.15 20.31 6.51
C ARG A 255 8.16 19.31 7.07
N GLU A 256 8.78 19.66 8.18
CA GLU A 256 9.46 18.68 9.02
C GLU A 256 8.40 18.01 9.90
N ILE A 257 8.51 16.69 10.04
CA ILE A 257 7.60 15.88 10.84
C ILE A 257 8.39 15.07 11.86
N THR A 258 7.80 14.87 13.04
CA THR A 258 8.34 14.02 14.09
C THR A 258 7.26 13.03 14.50
N SER A 259 7.63 11.75 14.60
CA SER A 259 6.78 10.67 15.12
C SER A 259 7.45 10.05 16.33
N LYS A 260 6.63 9.56 17.25
CA LYS A 260 7.06 8.91 18.48
C LYS A 260 6.41 7.54 18.53
N LYS A 261 7.19 6.50 18.83
CA LYS A 261 6.69 5.13 19.05
C LYS A 261 7.21 4.61 20.36
N LEU A 262 6.28 4.15 21.20
CA LEU A 262 6.60 3.39 22.40
C LEU A 262 6.77 1.91 22.01
N ILE A 263 7.86 1.30 22.45
CA ILE A 263 8.14 -0.13 22.28
C ILE A 263 8.23 -0.74 23.68
N PRO A 264 7.27 -1.57 24.08
CA PRO A 264 7.33 -2.30 25.35
C PRO A 264 8.57 -3.21 25.36
N ILE A 265 9.29 -3.26 26.48
CA ILE A 265 10.35 -4.24 26.72
C ILE A 265 9.73 -5.40 27.50
N ASP A 266 9.79 -6.61 26.94
CA ASP A 266 9.37 -7.82 27.65
C ASP A 266 10.46 -8.24 28.67
N GLU A 267 10.06 -8.67 29.86
CA GLU A 267 10.93 -8.95 31.04
C GLU A 267 12.02 -10.01 30.80
N ASN A 268 12.00 -10.70 29.66
CA ASN A 268 12.96 -11.75 29.29
C ASN A 268 14.23 -11.27 28.56
N HIS A 269 14.48 -9.96 28.49
CA HIS A 269 15.72 -9.43 27.93
C HIS A 269 16.74 -9.08 29.02
N ASN A 270 17.61 -10.06 29.32
CA ASN A 270 18.76 -9.93 30.24
C ASN A 270 19.47 -8.57 30.12
N GLU A 271 19.80 -7.96 31.26
CA GLU A 271 20.50 -6.67 31.43
C GLU A 271 21.75 -6.50 30.55
N THR A 272 22.41 -7.59 30.15
CA THR A 272 23.56 -7.59 29.25
C THR A 272 23.21 -7.19 27.80
N THR A 273 21.96 -7.40 27.37
CA THR A 273 21.42 -6.95 26.07
C THR A 273 21.17 -5.45 26.08
N ILE A 274 20.82 -4.90 27.24
CA ILE A 274 20.53 -3.47 27.44
C ILE A 274 21.82 -2.65 27.26
N MET A 275 22.93 -3.03 27.89
CA MET A 275 24.21 -2.30 27.74
C MET A 275 24.88 -2.39 26.35
N ASN A 276 24.75 -3.52 25.65
CA ASN A 276 25.32 -3.69 24.30
C ASN A 276 24.53 -2.95 23.22
N ASN A 277 23.24 -2.69 23.45
CA ASN A 277 22.43 -1.83 22.60
C ASN A 277 22.80 -0.36 22.81
N THR A 278 23.07 0.09 24.04
CA THR A 278 23.43 1.49 24.34
C THR A 278 24.75 1.93 23.67
N THR A 279 25.72 1.03 23.53
CA THR A 279 27.01 1.32 22.87
C THR A 279 26.96 1.27 21.34
N ASN A 280 25.97 0.59 20.75
CA ASN A 280 25.74 0.56 19.29
C ASN A 280 24.63 1.52 18.80
N LEU A 281 23.85 2.11 19.71
CA LEU A 281 22.72 3.01 19.39
C LEU A 281 23.12 4.48 19.19
N SER A 282 24.33 4.89 19.57
CA SER A 282 24.83 6.27 19.35
C SER A 282 25.01 6.62 17.86
N ALA A 283 24.87 5.66 16.96
CA ALA A 283 25.00 5.84 15.51
C ALA A 283 23.67 5.88 14.74
N ASN A 284 22.53 5.56 15.38
CA ASN A 284 21.24 5.53 14.70
C ASN A 284 20.31 6.64 15.22
N HIS A 285 19.84 7.47 14.30
CA HIS A 285 19.09 8.73 14.50
C HIS A 285 17.68 8.62 15.13
N THR A 286 17.49 7.61 15.97
CA THR A 286 16.42 7.45 16.95
C THR A 286 16.93 7.97 18.29
N GLU A 287 16.31 9.03 18.81
CA GLU A 287 16.41 9.28 20.25
C GLU A 287 15.61 8.17 20.95
N THR A 288 16.32 7.39 21.76
CA THR A 288 15.75 6.34 22.63
C THR A 288 15.74 6.89 24.04
N ILE A 289 14.55 7.08 24.61
CA ILE A 289 14.39 7.44 26.03
C ILE A 289 13.90 6.18 26.75
N TYR A 290 14.62 5.79 27.80
CA TYR A 290 14.21 4.75 28.74
C TYR A 290 13.28 5.37 29.77
N ILE A 291 12.13 4.73 29.99
CA ILE A 291 11.22 5.07 31.08
C ILE A 291 11.30 3.94 32.08
N GLU A 292 11.96 4.18 33.21
CA GLU A 292 11.96 3.29 34.38
C GLU A 292 10.87 3.77 35.34
N ASP A 293 10.05 2.83 35.83
CA ASP A 293 9.15 3.09 36.94
C ASP A 293 9.98 3.28 38.20
N ASP A 294 10.13 4.53 38.65
CA ASP A 294 10.31 4.78 40.07
C ASP A 294 9.61 6.09 40.45
N THR A 295 8.50 5.91 41.16
CA THR A 295 7.79 6.90 41.98
C THR A 295 7.11 8.05 41.25
N ASN A 296 5.78 8.10 41.38
CA ASN A 296 4.98 9.31 41.57
C ASN A 296 5.61 10.60 40.98
N ILE A 297 5.67 10.71 39.64
CA ILE A 297 6.06 11.95 39.00
C ILE A 297 4.86 12.88 39.07
N ASP A 298 4.76 13.54 40.22
CA ASP A 298 4.08 14.81 40.35
C ASP A 298 4.62 15.74 39.24
N ASN A 299 3.70 16.33 38.49
CA ASN A 299 3.90 17.25 37.38
C ASN A 299 5.22 18.03 37.43
N THR A 300 6.33 17.57 36.83
CA THR A 300 7.49 18.41 36.40
C THR A 300 8.64 17.57 35.81
N THR A 301 8.44 17.00 34.62
CA THR A 301 9.55 16.96 33.65
C THR A 301 9.05 17.52 32.33
N ASN A 302 9.18 18.85 32.21
CA ASN A 302 9.04 19.57 30.96
C ASN A 302 10.14 19.14 29.97
N LEU A 303 9.95 18.01 29.30
CA LEU A 303 10.54 17.81 27.98
C LEU A 303 9.75 18.71 27.04
N ASN A 304 10.26 19.92 26.78
CA ASN A 304 9.65 20.95 25.93
C ASN A 304 9.01 20.34 24.67
N ALA A 305 7.72 20.05 24.80
CA ALA A 305 6.87 19.48 23.79
C ALA A 305 6.24 20.67 23.06
N THR A 306 6.80 21.03 21.92
CA THR A 306 6.07 21.90 21.00
C THR A 306 5.15 21.03 20.14
N ALA A 307 3.87 21.09 20.52
CA ALA A 307 2.66 20.79 19.77
C ALA A 307 2.34 19.33 19.40
N ASN A 308 1.37 18.80 20.16
CA ASN A 308 0.24 17.95 19.75
C ASN A 308 0.53 16.48 19.44
N ASN A 309 0.64 15.69 20.51
CA ASN A 309 0.00 14.37 20.66
C ASN A 309 0.39 13.86 22.06
N GLU A 310 -0.48 14.09 23.05
CA GLU A 310 -0.36 13.50 24.39
C GLU A 310 -0.52 11.98 24.25
N LEU A 311 0.55 11.24 24.55
CA LEU A 311 0.50 9.78 24.65
C LEU A 311 -0.06 9.43 26.03
N ASN A 312 -1.24 8.83 26.07
CA ASN A 312 -1.86 8.34 27.29
C ASN A 312 -1.21 6.99 27.66
N ILE A 313 -0.45 6.95 28.76
CA ILE A 313 0.34 5.79 29.17
C ILE A 313 -0.51 4.95 30.14
N ASN A 314 -1.06 3.84 29.65
CA ASN A 314 -1.65 2.78 30.49
C ASN A 314 -0.86 1.47 30.29
N SER A 315 0.44 1.49 30.56
CA SER A 315 1.25 0.27 30.58
C SER A 315 2.08 0.20 31.85
N THR A 316 1.84 -0.83 32.66
CA THR A 316 2.78 -1.29 33.69
C THR A 316 3.96 -1.97 32.96
N GLY A 317 5.14 -1.35 32.94
CA GLY A 317 6.36 -1.96 32.35
C GLY A 317 7.35 -0.98 31.71
N ILE A 318 8.62 -1.39 31.59
CA ILE A 318 9.72 -0.63 30.96
C ILE A 318 9.46 -0.51 29.46
N ALA A 319 9.63 0.70 28.90
CA ALA A 319 9.45 0.93 27.48
C ALA A 319 10.55 1.81 26.85
N ILE A 320 10.82 1.56 25.57
CA ILE A 320 11.69 2.38 24.72
C ILE A 320 10.83 3.35 23.90
N LEU A 321 11.03 4.65 24.10
CA LEU A 321 10.47 5.66 23.20
C LEU A 321 11.42 5.90 22.03
N LYS A 322 11.02 5.50 20.81
CA LYS A 322 11.73 5.85 19.58
C LYS A 322 11.15 7.10 18.94
N ILE A 323 12.02 8.08 18.64
CA ILE A 323 11.66 9.30 17.92
C ILE A 323 12.15 9.23 16.47
N TYR A 324 11.24 9.42 15.52
CA TYR A 324 11.50 9.41 14.09
C TYR A 324 11.32 10.80 13.50
N LYS A 325 12.37 11.35 12.89
CA LYS A 325 12.35 12.68 12.25
C LYS A 325 12.34 12.53 10.73
N GLY A 326 11.48 13.28 10.05
CA GLY A 326 11.27 13.18 8.61
C GLY A 326 10.83 14.48 7.94
N TYR A 327 10.65 14.39 6.63
CA TYR A 327 10.11 15.41 5.76
C TYR A 327 8.79 14.94 5.18
N LEU A 328 7.83 15.84 5.08
CA LEU A 328 6.57 15.66 4.37
C LEU A 328 6.46 16.71 3.27
N VAL A 329 6.33 16.26 2.02
CA VAL A 329 5.82 17.12 0.95
C VAL A 329 4.37 16.81 0.67
N ALA A 330 3.58 17.86 0.43
CA ALA A 330 2.14 17.72 0.21
C ALA A 330 1.60 18.65 -0.87
N SER A 331 0.69 18.12 -1.69
CA SER A 331 -0.19 18.93 -2.54
C SER A 331 -1.49 19.18 -1.77
N GLU A 332 -1.69 20.41 -1.29
CA GLU A 332 -2.83 20.74 -0.40
C GLU A 332 -3.71 21.85 -0.97
N ASN A 333 -3.38 22.32 -2.17
CA ASN A 333 -4.11 23.39 -2.84
C ASN A 333 -4.33 23.03 -4.32
N ARG A 334 -5.31 23.70 -4.93
CA ARG A 334 -5.74 23.42 -6.31
C ARG A 334 -4.62 23.61 -7.35
N ILE A 335 -3.71 24.56 -7.14
CA ILE A 335 -2.61 24.85 -8.07
C ILE A 335 -1.59 23.71 -8.03
N ALA A 336 -1.15 23.31 -6.83
CA ALA A 336 -0.27 22.17 -6.61
C ALA A 336 -0.88 20.88 -7.17
N ASN A 337 -2.17 20.64 -6.91
CA ASN A 337 -2.90 19.50 -7.46
C ASN A 337 -2.92 19.51 -8.99
N ALA A 338 -3.16 20.67 -9.62
CA ALA A 338 -3.14 20.80 -11.07
C ALA A 338 -1.75 20.51 -11.65
N GLN A 339 -0.68 20.99 -11.00
CA GLN A 339 0.70 20.67 -11.40
C GLN A 339 1.03 19.18 -11.30
N LEU A 340 0.52 18.50 -10.27
CA LEU A 340 0.67 17.05 -10.13
C LEU A 340 -0.15 16.29 -11.18
N ILE A 341 -1.37 16.74 -11.48
CA ILE A 341 -2.24 16.14 -12.50
C ILE A 341 -1.60 16.25 -13.87
N GLU A 342 -1.11 17.43 -14.25
CA GLU A 342 -0.41 17.65 -15.52
C GLU A 342 0.79 16.70 -15.68
N TYR A 343 1.53 16.47 -14.60
CA TYR A 343 2.64 15.53 -14.58
C TYR A 343 2.18 14.07 -14.72
N LEU A 344 1.22 13.62 -13.90
CA LEU A 344 0.75 12.23 -13.87
C LEU A 344 -0.08 11.85 -15.12
N ASP A 345 -0.67 12.82 -15.81
CA ASP A 345 -1.30 12.58 -17.12
C ASP A 345 -0.27 12.25 -18.20
N VAL A 346 0.96 12.78 -18.08
CA VAL A 346 2.09 12.45 -18.97
C VAL A 346 2.79 11.17 -18.51
N TYR A 347 2.98 11.00 -17.20
CA TYR A 347 3.67 9.87 -16.57
C TYR A 347 2.71 9.15 -15.62
N PRO A 348 1.81 8.30 -16.13
CA PRO A 348 0.80 7.65 -15.29
C PRO A 348 1.44 6.61 -14.37
N PHE A 349 0.86 6.40 -13.18
CA PHE A 349 1.24 5.27 -12.33
C PHE A 349 1.10 3.96 -13.09
N LEU A 350 1.98 3.00 -12.79
CA LEU A 350 1.89 1.66 -13.36
C LEU A 350 1.28 0.67 -12.37
N SER A 351 1.31 0.96 -11.07
CA SER A 351 0.61 0.14 -10.06
C SER A 351 -0.91 0.31 -10.11
N TYR A 352 -1.63 -0.42 -9.25
CA TYR A 352 -3.06 -0.19 -9.04
C TYR A 352 -3.39 1.23 -8.53
N ARG A 353 -2.42 1.98 -8.01
CA ARG A 353 -2.61 3.38 -7.57
C ARG A 353 -3.01 4.30 -8.72
N TYR A 354 -2.83 3.89 -9.98
CA TYR A 354 -3.44 4.57 -11.12
C TYR A 354 -4.96 4.71 -10.98
N LEU A 355 -5.63 3.67 -10.47
CA LEU A 355 -7.07 3.69 -10.26
C LEU A 355 -7.45 4.68 -9.14
N ASP A 356 -6.63 4.78 -8.10
CA ASP A 356 -6.81 5.77 -7.03
C ASP A 356 -6.58 7.19 -7.56
N TYR A 357 -5.59 7.38 -8.43
CA TYR A 357 -5.34 8.63 -9.11
C TYR A 357 -6.53 9.10 -9.94
N LEU A 358 -7.19 8.21 -10.69
CA LEU A 358 -8.37 8.58 -11.48
C LEU A 358 -9.50 9.12 -10.59
N LEU A 359 -9.81 8.43 -9.49
CA LEU A 359 -10.85 8.88 -8.55
C LEU A 359 -10.44 10.17 -7.82
N TRP A 360 -9.17 10.28 -7.44
CA TRP A 360 -8.61 11.48 -6.80
C TRP A 360 -8.67 12.70 -7.73
N LYS A 361 -8.29 12.52 -8.99
CA LYS A 361 -8.36 13.55 -10.05
C LYS A 361 -9.81 14.00 -10.26
N GLU A 362 -10.74 13.06 -10.34
CA GLU A 362 -12.16 13.40 -10.45
C GLU A 362 -12.64 14.22 -9.24
N ALA A 363 -12.27 13.81 -8.03
CA ALA A 363 -12.67 14.50 -6.81
C ALA A 363 -12.18 15.96 -6.74
N ILE A 364 -10.99 16.26 -7.27
CA ILE A 364 -10.45 17.62 -7.32
C ILE A 364 -11.29 18.55 -8.19
N TYR A 365 -11.90 18.03 -9.25
CA TYR A 365 -12.69 18.80 -10.20
C TYR A 365 -14.20 18.73 -9.96
N ILE A 366 -14.67 18.04 -8.91
CA ILE A 366 -16.11 18.05 -8.54
C ILE A 366 -16.61 19.48 -8.31
N LYS A 367 -15.77 20.33 -7.69
CA LYS A 367 -16.13 21.67 -7.31
C LYS A 367 -15.42 22.71 -8.18
N GLU A 368 -16.21 23.49 -8.90
CA GLU A 368 -15.70 24.62 -9.66
C GLU A 368 -15.14 25.74 -8.75
N PRO A 369 -14.14 26.52 -9.21
CA PRO A 369 -13.62 27.64 -8.45
C PRO A 369 -14.75 28.62 -8.10
N GLY A 370 -14.72 29.19 -6.90
CA GLY A 370 -15.71 30.19 -6.47
C GLY A 370 -17.11 29.66 -6.10
N THR A 371 -17.44 28.40 -6.40
CA THR A 371 -18.74 27.81 -6.04
C THR A 371 -18.80 27.35 -4.57
N LYS A 372 -19.99 27.07 -4.04
CA LYS A 372 -20.17 26.42 -2.72
C LYS A 372 -20.34 24.91 -2.89
N TRP A 373 -20.01 24.13 -1.85
CA TRP A 373 -20.31 22.70 -1.83
C TRP A 373 -21.81 22.47 -1.73
N THR A 374 -22.36 21.63 -2.61
CA THR A 374 -23.72 21.11 -2.50
C THR A 374 -23.72 19.72 -1.86
N LYS A 375 -24.86 19.27 -1.36
CA LYS A 375 -25.03 17.91 -0.81
C LYS A 375 -24.70 16.84 -1.86
N GLU A 376 -25.14 17.03 -3.10
CA GLU A 376 -24.81 16.15 -4.22
C GLU A 376 -23.30 16.05 -4.46
N MET A 377 -22.58 17.18 -4.47
CA MET A 377 -21.12 17.19 -4.60
C MET A 377 -20.43 16.45 -3.45
N GLN A 378 -20.92 16.64 -2.23
CA GLN A 378 -20.40 15.96 -1.04
C GLN A 378 -20.61 14.45 -1.13
N ASP A 379 -21.81 14.02 -1.52
CA ASP A 379 -22.15 12.60 -1.66
C ASP A 379 -21.33 11.94 -2.78
N LYS A 380 -21.10 12.67 -3.89
CA LYS A 380 -20.19 12.22 -4.96
C LYS A 380 -18.76 12.07 -4.46
N ALA A 381 -18.22 13.06 -3.75
CA ALA A 381 -16.85 13.01 -3.22
C ALA A 381 -16.69 11.90 -2.15
N ALA A 382 -17.70 11.69 -1.30
CA ALA A 382 -17.74 10.60 -0.34
C ALA A 382 -17.71 9.23 -1.02
N LYS A 383 -18.48 9.06 -2.11
CA LYS A 383 -18.49 7.85 -2.92
C LYS A 383 -17.15 7.57 -3.60
N LEU A 384 -16.48 8.58 -4.14
CA LEU A 384 -15.13 8.40 -4.71
C LEU A 384 -14.14 7.98 -3.62
N LYS A 385 -14.17 8.65 -2.45
CA LYS A 385 -13.31 8.32 -1.31
C LYS A 385 -13.49 6.88 -0.84
N SER A 386 -14.72 6.36 -0.79
CA SER A 386 -15.01 4.99 -0.34
C SER A 386 -14.57 3.91 -1.33
N GLN A 387 -14.09 4.28 -2.51
CA GLN A 387 -13.59 3.36 -3.54
C GLN A 387 -12.07 3.40 -3.70
N MET A 388 -11.38 4.26 -2.94
CA MET A 388 -9.92 4.47 -3.03
C MET A 388 -9.14 3.70 -1.96
N ASN A 389 -7.85 3.47 -2.27
CA ASN A 389 -6.84 2.97 -1.34
C ASN A 389 -7.28 1.64 -0.66
N SER A 390 -7.25 1.57 0.67
CA SER A 390 -7.61 0.36 1.43
C SER A 390 -9.07 -0.06 1.26
N GLN A 391 -9.96 0.84 0.83
CA GLN A 391 -11.37 0.54 0.60
C GLN A 391 -11.64 0.00 -0.82
N ARG A 392 -10.63 0.01 -1.71
CA ARG A 392 -10.77 -0.47 -3.08
C ARG A 392 -10.97 -1.99 -3.10
N LYS A 393 -12.04 -2.42 -3.78
CA LYS A 393 -12.37 -3.85 -3.98
C LYS A 393 -12.11 -4.35 -5.40
N VAL A 394 -12.10 -3.45 -6.38
CA VAL A 394 -11.96 -3.79 -7.81
C VAL A 394 -10.60 -3.31 -8.31
N PHE A 395 -9.87 -4.23 -8.92
CA PHE A 395 -8.52 -4.02 -9.45
C PHE A 395 -8.45 -4.43 -10.92
N THR A 396 -7.82 -3.59 -11.74
CA THR A 396 -7.58 -3.78 -13.17
C THR A 396 -6.23 -3.18 -13.52
N TRP A 397 -5.57 -3.71 -14.56
CA TRP A 397 -4.27 -3.21 -15.04
C TRP A 397 -4.30 -2.85 -16.53
N ASP A 398 -5.47 -2.50 -17.05
CA ASP A 398 -5.67 -2.12 -18.46
C ASP A 398 -4.89 -0.87 -18.87
N HIS A 399 -4.44 -0.08 -17.89
CA HIS A 399 -3.57 1.09 -18.09
C HIS A 399 -2.11 0.73 -18.33
N LEU A 400 -1.68 -0.50 -18.04
CA LEU A 400 -0.29 -0.90 -18.28
C LEU A 400 0.04 -0.79 -19.78
N PRO A 401 1.29 -0.42 -20.14
CA PRO A 401 1.72 -0.39 -21.51
C PRO A 401 1.59 -1.78 -22.15
N LYS A 402 1.18 -1.81 -23.42
CA LYS A 402 1.07 -3.07 -24.16
C LYS A 402 2.45 -3.71 -24.33
N LEU A 403 2.49 -5.02 -24.14
CA LEU A 403 3.66 -5.83 -24.44
C LEU A 403 3.69 -6.16 -25.94
N SER A 404 4.88 -6.33 -26.51
CA SER A 404 5.08 -6.88 -27.85
C SER A 404 4.63 -8.34 -27.89
N LYS A 405 4.56 -8.93 -29.09
CA LYS A 405 4.21 -10.35 -29.23
C LYS A 405 5.20 -11.26 -28.50
N GLU A 406 6.49 -10.94 -28.61
CA GLU A 406 7.58 -11.69 -27.97
C GLU A 406 7.53 -11.53 -26.44
N GLU A 407 7.25 -10.33 -25.97
CA GLU A 407 7.09 -10.03 -24.54
C GLU A 407 5.86 -10.74 -23.95
N MET A 408 4.74 -10.78 -24.67
CA MET A 408 3.55 -11.55 -24.26
C MET A 408 3.84 -13.04 -24.18
N ALA A 409 4.53 -13.61 -25.17
CA ALA A 409 4.93 -15.01 -25.12
C ALA A 409 5.87 -15.30 -23.94
N ALA A 410 6.80 -14.38 -23.62
CA ALA A 410 7.66 -14.50 -22.45
C ALA A 410 6.84 -14.44 -21.14
N LEU A 411 5.82 -13.59 -21.06
CA LEU A 411 4.92 -13.50 -19.91
C LEU A 411 4.14 -14.80 -19.70
N GLU A 412 3.60 -15.39 -20.77
CA GLU A 412 2.87 -16.68 -20.72
C GLU A 412 3.78 -17.81 -20.20
N VAL A 413 5.02 -17.89 -20.69
CA VAL A 413 6.01 -18.85 -20.21
C VAL A 413 6.31 -18.65 -18.72
N LEU A 414 6.42 -17.39 -18.26
CA LEU A 414 6.61 -17.08 -16.84
C LEU A 414 5.44 -17.54 -15.98
N HIS A 415 4.20 -17.31 -16.43
CA HIS A 415 2.99 -17.75 -15.73
C HIS A 415 2.92 -19.27 -15.63
N ILE A 416 3.21 -19.99 -16.71
CA ILE A 416 3.29 -21.46 -16.71
C ILE A 416 4.36 -21.95 -15.72
N LYS A 417 5.54 -21.33 -15.72
CA LYS A 417 6.63 -21.68 -14.79
C LYS A 417 6.21 -21.49 -13.34
N ARG A 418 5.53 -20.39 -13.02
CA ARG A 418 5.04 -20.13 -11.65
C ARG A 418 3.95 -21.09 -11.23
N ALA A 419 3.00 -21.40 -12.11
CA ALA A 419 1.96 -22.40 -11.84
C ALA A 419 2.59 -23.76 -11.49
N LYS A 420 3.58 -24.21 -12.27
CA LYS A 420 4.33 -25.45 -11.97
C LYS A 420 5.07 -25.39 -10.63
N LEU A 421 5.71 -24.25 -10.32
CA LEU A 421 6.41 -24.08 -9.04
C LEU A 421 5.45 -24.11 -7.85
N GLU A 422 4.26 -23.55 -8.00
CA GLU A 422 3.24 -23.53 -6.95
C GLU A 422 2.67 -24.92 -6.69
N VAL A 423 2.35 -25.68 -7.74
CA VAL A 423 1.96 -27.10 -7.62
C VAL A 423 3.03 -27.89 -6.87
N ASN A 424 4.30 -27.74 -7.24
CA ASN A 424 5.41 -28.41 -6.56
C ASN A 424 5.56 -28.00 -5.09
N ARG A 425 5.24 -26.75 -4.74
CA ARG A 425 5.26 -26.29 -3.34
C ARG A 425 4.12 -26.92 -2.53
N ASN A 426 2.92 -26.98 -3.09
CA ASN A 426 1.76 -27.57 -2.43
C ASN A 426 2.00 -29.06 -2.14
N ILE A 427 2.50 -29.81 -3.13
CA ILE A 427 2.89 -31.22 -2.96
C ILE A 427 3.92 -31.38 -1.82
N ARG A 428 4.94 -30.50 -1.76
CA ARG A 428 5.94 -30.55 -0.68
C ARG A 428 5.36 -30.19 0.69
N ALA A 429 4.42 -29.26 0.76
CA ALA A 429 3.75 -28.88 2.00
C ALA A 429 2.88 -30.04 2.53
N GLU A 430 2.12 -30.70 1.65
CA GLU A 430 1.33 -31.89 1.98
C GLU A 430 2.20 -33.04 2.47
N LEU A 431 3.28 -33.37 1.75
CA LEU A 431 4.23 -34.40 2.18
C LEU A 431 4.86 -34.10 3.55
N LYS A 432 5.10 -32.82 3.86
CA LYS A 432 5.62 -32.40 5.16
C LYS A 432 4.55 -32.55 6.25
N ALA A 433 3.30 -32.21 5.97
CA ALA A 433 2.19 -32.39 6.89
C ALA A 433 1.95 -33.87 7.20
N GLN A 434 1.94 -34.74 6.18
CA GLN A 434 1.80 -36.20 6.35
C GLN A 434 2.94 -36.79 7.19
N LYS A 435 4.18 -36.35 6.97
CA LYS A 435 5.31 -36.78 7.79
C LYS A 435 5.15 -36.36 9.25
N LEU A 436 4.66 -35.15 9.51
CA LEU A 436 4.40 -34.66 10.86
C LEU A 436 3.28 -35.45 11.54
N GLU A 437 2.18 -35.72 10.84
CA GLU A 437 1.09 -36.57 11.35
C GLU A 437 1.55 -37.98 11.68
N ASN A 438 2.38 -38.58 10.82
CA ASN A 438 2.95 -39.91 11.08
C ASN A 438 3.90 -39.89 12.28
N GLN A 439 4.69 -38.83 12.46
CA GLN A 439 5.55 -38.67 13.64
C GLN A 439 4.71 -38.58 14.92
N ILE A 440 3.67 -37.74 14.94
CA ILE A 440 2.76 -37.61 16.09
C ILE A 440 2.09 -38.95 16.44
N LYS A 441 1.67 -39.73 15.42
CA LYS A 441 1.14 -41.08 15.64
C LYS A 441 2.17 -42.03 16.27
N LEU A 442 3.43 -41.97 15.82
CA LEU A 442 4.51 -42.80 16.35
C LEU A 442 4.84 -42.44 17.82
N ASP A 443 4.91 -41.15 18.12
CA ASP A 443 5.19 -40.64 19.46
C ASP A 443 4.05 -41.04 20.45
N ASN A 444 2.79 -41.01 19.99
CA ASN A 444 1.64 -41.45 20.78
C ASN A 444 1.59 -42.97 21.01
N ILE A 445 2.07 -43.78 20.06
CA ILE A 445 2.21 -45.25 20.25
C ILE A 445 3.30 -45.55 21.29
N THR A 446 4.38 -44.75 21.32
CA THR A 446 5.50 -44.93 22.25
C THR A 446 5.10 -44.60 23.70
N LEU A 447 4.24 -43.59 23.91
CA LEU A 447 3.70 -43.22 25.23
C LEU A 447 2.70 -44.24 25.83
N HIS A 448 2.18 -45.18 25.04
CA HIS A 448 1.28 -46.24 25.52
C HIS A 448 1.97 -47.60 25.69
N GLY A 449 3.29 -47.67 25.46
CA GLY A 449 4.10 -48.89 25.62
C GLY A 449 4.88 -48.99 26.93
N GLU A 450 4.86 -47.97 27.79
CA GLU A 450 5.59 -47.94 29.06
C GLU A 450 4.63 -48.06 30.25
N THR A 451 4.14 -49.28 30.50
CA THR A 451 3.67 -49.68 31.83
C THR A 451 4.21 -51.07 32.12
N GLU A 452 5.40 -51.15 32.71
CA GLU A 452 5.76 -52.09 33.79
C GLU A 452 7.25 -51.95 34.18
N GLU A 453 7.48 -51.97 35.51
CA GLU A 453 8.73 -52.20 36.28
C GLU A 453 9.65 -51.03 36.72
N ASP A 454 9.46 -50.69 38.01
CA ASP A 454 10.38 -50.46 39.16
C ASP A 454 11.65 -49.57 39.11
N PRO A 455 11.98 -48.87 40.24
CA PRO A 455 13.00 -47.84 40.28
C PRO A 455 14.33 -48.35 40.88
N VAL A 456 15.42 -48.35 40.10
CA VAL A 456 16.79 -48.50 40.64
C VAL A 456 17.77 -47.54 39.96
N SER A 457 18.65 -47.03 40.82
CA SER A 457 19.75 -46.07 40.71
C SER A 457 20.65 -46.06 39.46
N GLY A 458 21.21 -44.87 39.17
CA GLY A 458 22.61 -44.77 38.75
C GLY A 458 22.93 -44.06 37.42
N ILE A 459 23.17 -42.75 37.50
CA ILE A 459 24.27 -42.00 36.86
C ILE A 459 24.49 -42.12 35.32
N ASN A 460 24.19 -40.98 34.68
CA ASN A 460 24.96 -40.22 33.68
C ASN A 460 24.57 -40.16 32.17
N THR A 461 24.53 -38.90 31.76
CA THR A 461 24.81 -38.32 30.43
C THR A 461 23.83 -38.59 29.30
N HIS A 462 22.77 -37.79 29.18
CA HIS A 462 22.19 -37.45 27.88
C HIS A 462 21.98 -35.93 27.75
N LYS A 463 22.53 -35.39 26.66
CA LYS A 463 22.36 -34.01 26.20
C LYS A 463 20.87 -33.70 26.05
N VAL A 464 20.37 -32.80 26.88
CA VAL A 464 19.08 -32.17 26.67
C VAL A 464 19.24 -31.20 25.50
N ASN A 465 18.53 -31.49 24.39
CA ASN A 465 18.30 -30.54 23.32
C ASN A 465 17.55 -29.32 23.88
N PRO A 466 18.07 -28.08 23.74
CA PRO A 466 17.26 -26.92 24.01
C PRO A 466 16.39 -26.59 22.79
N VAL A 467 15.09 -26.51 23.07
CA VAL A 467 14.20 -25.44 22.63
C VAL A 467 13.77 -25.46 21.16
N GLY A 468 12.57 -26.01 20.94
CA GLY A 468 11.71 -25.61 19.83
C GLY A 468 11.08 -24.25 20.13
N ASP A 469 11.67 -23.18 19.62
CA ASP A 469 11.08 -21.85 19.67
C ASP A 469 10.07 -21.66 18.52
N PHE A 470 8.83 -21.38 18.94
CA PHE A 470 7.79 -20.83 18.08
C PHE A 470 8.21 -19.45 17.59
N LYS A 471 8.12 -19.28 16.27
CA LYS A 471 8.48 -18.06 15.55
C LYS A 471 7.61 -16.89 15.99
N ASN A 472 8.21 -15.92 16.67
CA ASN A 472 7.65 -14.58 16.78
C ASN A 472 8.08 -13.75 15.55
N THR A 473 7.10 -13.32 14.77
CA THR A 473 7.26 -12.46 13.59
C THR A 473 7.16 -11.01 14.01
N GLY A 474 8.30 -10.39 14.27
CA GLY A 474 8.39 -8.97 14.59
C GLY A 474 9.82 -8.67 14.98
N ASP A 475 10.41 -7.67 14.33
CA ASP A 475 11.77 -7.17 14.56
C ASP A 475 12.91 -8.15 14.21
N LYS A 476 13.46 -7.96 13.00
CA LYS A 476 14.79 -8.50 12.66
C LYS A 476 15.75 -7.35 12.38
N VAL A 477 16.57 -7.02 13.38
CA VAL A 477 17.99 -6.84 13.13
C VAL A 477 18.58 -8.25 13.16
N ASN A 478 19.04 -8.77 12.02
CA ASN A 478 19.78 -10.03 12.02
C ASN A 478 21.30 -9.74 12.10
N PRO A 479 22.10 -10.65 12.70
CA PRO A 479 23.57 -10.52 12.77
C PRO A 479 24.30 -10.62 11.41
N GLU A 480 23.62 -10.44 10.28
CA GLU A 480 24.11 -10.82 8.94
C GLU A 480 24.37 -9.65 7.98
N GLY A 481 24.30 -8.40 8.44
CA GLY A 481 24.72 -7.24 7.64
C GLY A 481 23.81 -6.91 6.47
N GLU A 482 22.49 -7.09 6.62
CA GLU A 482 21.51 -6.70 5.60
C GLU A 482 21.40 -5.16 5.49
N LEU A 483 21.67 -4.61 4.31
CA LEU A 483 21.41 -3.20 4.00
C LEU A 483 19.95 -3.02 3.57
N ARG A 484 19.03 -2.97 4.52
CA ARG A 484 17.61 -2.74 4.24
C ARG A 484 17.28 -1.24 4.24
N ASN A 485 16.57 -0.78 3.20
CA ASN A 485 15.74 0.43 3.27
C ASN A 485 14.37 0.10 3.90
N THR A 486 14.31 -0.74 4.93
CA THR A 486 13.06 -1.00 5.68
C THR A 486 12.92 -0.01 6.82
N GLY A 487 13.29 1.26 6.60
CA GLY A 487 13.11 2.28 7.62
C GLY A 487 11.63 2.35 7.98
N ASP A 488 11.33 2.33 9.28
CA ASP A 488 9.99 2.58 9.79
C ASP A 488 9.49 3.92 9.21
N LYS A 489 8.37 3.91 8.47
CA LYS A 489 7.91 5.07 7.69
C LYS A 489 6.83 5.83 8.46
N VAL A 490 7.00 7.11 8.71
CA VAL A 490 5.96 7.94 9.35
C VAL A 490 4.86 8.31 8.33
N ASN A 491 3.60 8.07 8.65
CA ASN A 491 2.43 8.42 7.84
C ASN A 491 2.02 9.89 8.08
N SER A 492 0.99 10.36 7.36
CA SER A 492 0.47 11.74 7.45
C SER A 492 -0.10 12.14 8.82
N GLU A 493 -0.34 11.17 9.70
CA GLU A 493 -0.90 11.33 11.04
C GLU A 493 0.16 11.11 12.14
N GLY A 494 1.41 10.86 11.77
CA GLY A 494 2.51 10.63 12.71
C GLY A 494 2.71 9.17 13.13
N GLU A 495 2.07 8.19 12.48
CA GLU A 495 2.19 6.76 12.82
C GLU A 495 3.17 6.01 11.89
N LEU A 496 3.84 4.98 12.40
CA LEU A 496 4.80 4.21 11.61
C LEU A 496 4.12 3.11 10.79
N ARG A 497 4.34 3.08 9.47
CA ARG A 497 4.05 1.96 8.60
C ARG A 497 5.25 1.02 8.55
N ASN A 498 5.05 -0.20 9.03
CA ASN A 498 5.92 -1.32 8.69
C ASN A 498 5.59 -1.77 7.25
N THR A 499 6.58 -2.28 6.51
CA THR A 499 6.44 -2.64 5.08
C THR A 499 5.69 -3.96 4.82
N GLY A 500 4.72 -4.28 5.68
CA GLY A 500 3.72 -5.32 5.48
C GLY A 500 2.42 -4.81 6.10
N GLU A 501 1.34 -4.77 5.33
CA GLU A 501 0.03 -4.24 5.73
C GLU A 501 -0.42 -4.75 7.12
N GLY A 502 -0.93 -3.84 7.95
CA GLY A 502 -1.67 -4.13 9.18
C GLY A 502 -2.68 -3.02 9.41
N GLU A 503 -3.94 -3.42 9.59
CA GLU A 503 -5.16 -2.62 9.63
C GLU A 503 -5.24 -1.67 10.84
N LEU A 504 -5.93 -0.54 10.69
CA LEU A 504 -6.78 -0.04 11.76
C LEU A 504 -8.17 -0.62 11.52
N ARG A 505 -8.56 -1.57 12.38
CA ARG A 505 -9.96 -1.98 12.54
C ARG A 505 -10.72 -0.77 13.03
N ASN A 506 -11.67 -0.31 12.22
CA ASN A 506 -12.72 0.57 12.71
C ASN A 506 -13.67 -0.35 13.50
N THR A 507 -13.55 -0.38 14.83
CA THR A 507 -14.62 -0.90 15.67
C THR A 507 -15.81 0.04 15.49
N GLY A 508 -16.80 -0.43 14.74
CA GLY A 508 -18.05 0.28 14.52
C GLY A 508 -18.83 0.47 15.82
N ASP A 509 -19.64 1.53 15.79
CA ASP A 509 -20.99 1.62 16.33
C ASP A 509 -21.24 0.86 17.64
N GLY A 510 -21.03 1.58 18.75
CA GLY A 510 -21.75 1.35 19.99
C GLY A 510 -22.71 2.50 20.24
N GLU A 511 -23.90 2.46 19.64
CA GLU A 511 -25.07 3.03 20.30
C GLU A 511 -25.29 2.26 21.60
N ASN A 512 -25.30 2.94 22.76
CA ASN A 512 -26.36 2.76 23.77
C ASN A 512 -26.26 3.78 24.92
N PRO A 513 -27.32 3.93 25.74
CA PRO A 513 -28.07 5.17 25.81
C PRO A 513 -28.14 5.73 27.24
N GLY A 514 -28.66 6.94 27.36
CA GLY A 514 -29.26 7.41 28.61
C GLY A 514 -28.27 7.94 29.64
N GLN A 515 -28.27 9.26 29.80
CA GLN A 515 -28.33 9.86 31.12
C GLN A 515 -29.03 11.21 31.02
N THR A 516 -30.31 11.18 31.38
CA THR A 516 -31.07 12.32 31.89
C THR A 516 -30.39 12.89 33.12
N LYS A 517 -29.95 14.15 33.07
CA LYS A 517 -30.53 15.30 33.80
C LYS A 517 -29.71 16.55 33.54
#